data_AF-A0A518JZS7-F1
#
_entry.id   AF-A0A518JZS7-F1
#
_cell.length_a   1.000
_cell.length_b   1.000
_cell.length_c   1.000
_cell.angle_alpha   90.00
_cell.angle_beta   90.00
_cell.angle_gamma   90.00
#
_symmetry.space_group_name_H-M   'P 1'
#
loop_
_entity.id
_entity.type
_entity.pdbx_description
1 polymer ?
#
loop_
_entity_poly.entity_id
_entity_poly.type
_entity_poly.pdbx_seq_one_letter_code
_entity_poly.pdbx_strand_id
1 'polypeptide(L)'
;MSSVHDCLPFFQPAPGNRVGRSCRRTFLGRIAGLASIAMHLPLAGCIVPAGTSGEVDLVWGRRGLSDGRFQKPRAIAIDPDDQLYIVDTTGRIQVFNADGQFLRGWKTPDATNGRPTGLEVDAASGRLLVADTHYFQLLSYSLDGTLIESETLGGTQGTGAGEFSFITDAVRDTSGNYYTGEYSDVDRIQKFSAEGKFLMQWGSTGAHPGQFVRPQSLAIDRQDRLWVADSCNHRIQVFDARGTEARLVRVWGEFGHQPGQLYYPYGITLGENEDCLYVCEYGNDRIQKFDLHGRSLQVWGRPGHAAGELFQPWGVVRDSRGRLHVLDSNNHRVQRVWL
;
A
#
# COMPACT_ATOMS: atom_id res chain seq x y z
N MET A 1 -2.12 27.80 -20.08
CA MET A 1 -0.91 27.09 -19.63
C MET A 1 -0.87 27.18 -18.11
N SER A 2 -1.58 26.31 -17.41
CA SER A 2 -1.60 26.25 -15.95
C SER A 2 -0.78 25.05 -15.50
N SER A 3 0.26 25.27 -14.72
CA SER A 3 1.18 24.26 -14.21
C SER A 3 0.48 23.33 -13.20
N VAL A 4 0.46 22.03 -13.48
CA VAL A 4 -0.08 20.97 -12.61
C VAL A 4 1.04 20.44 -11.70
N HIS A 5 1.69 21.31 -10.92
CA HIS A 5 2.80 20.90 -10.03
C HIS A 5 2.50 21.00 -8.52
N ASP A 6 1.31 21.45 -8.13
CA ASP A 6 0.94 21.54 -6.71
C ASP A 6 -0.06 20.44 -6.33
N CYS A 7 0.44 19.20 -6.21
CA CYS A 7 -0.26 18.12 -5.50
C CYS A 7 0.48 17.66 -4.23
N LEU A 8 1.45 18.44 -3.75
CA LEU A 8 2.08 18.25 -2.45
C LEU A 8 1.97 19.54 -1.63
N PRO A 9 1.19 19.57 -0.54
CA PRO A 9 1.41 20.60 0.46
C PRO A 9 2.68 20.23 1.25
N PHE A 10 3.79 20.90 0.96
CA PHE A 10 4.92 20.97 1.88
C PHE A 10 4.51 21.82 3.08
N PHE A 11 4.08 21.19 4.19
CA PHE A 11 3.98 21.89 5.47
C PHE A 11 5.15 21.52 6.37
N GLN A 12 6.01 22.50 6.66
CA GLN A 12 6.95 22.47 7.76
C GLN A 12 6.18 22.69 9.09
N PRO A 13 6.41 21.91 10.15
CA PRO A 13 5.82 22.19 11.45
C PRO A 13 6.59 23.31 12.17
N ALA A 14 5.89 24.33 12.65
CA ALA A 14 6.41 25.31 13.60
C ALA A 14 6.59 24.68 15.01
N PRO A 15 7.58 25.09 15.80
CA PRO A 15 7.94 24.41 17.05
C PRO A 15 6.97 24.73 18.20
N GLY A 16 6.37 23.69 18.78
CA GLY A 16 5.58 23.76 20.01
C GLY A 16 6.45 23.82 21.28
N ASN A 17 6.05 24.68 22.20
CA ASN A 17 6.69 24.94 23.49
C ASN A 17 6.72 23.71 24.42
N ARG A 18 7.86 23.55 25.11
CA ARG A 18 8.07 22.59 26.21
C ARG A 18 7.32 23.02 27.47
N VAL A 19 6.64 22.09 28.13
CA VAL A 19 6.35 22.20 29.57
C VAL A 19 6.61 20.85 30.28
N GLY A 20 7.53 20.90 31.24
CA GLY A 20 7.49 20.28 32.58
C GLY A 20 7.25 18.78 32.74
N ARG A 21 8.30 18.05 33.17
CA ARG A 21 8.22 16.73 33.83
C ARG A 21 8.03 16.88 35.35
N SER A 22 7.35 15.90 35.97
CA SER A 22 7.53 15.44 37.37
C SER A 22 6.92 14.01 37.47
N CYS A 23 7.66 12.90 37.62
CA CYS A 23 8.23 12.27 38.84
C CYS A 23 7.16 12.11 39.96
N ARG A 24 6.93 11.00 40.69
CA ARG A 24 7.51 9.66 40.94
C ARG A 24 6.51 8.96 41.90
N ARG A 25 6.21 7.64 41.88
CA ARG A 25 6.73 6.60 42.80
C ARG A 25 5.90 5.30 42.72
N THR A 26 6.61 4.22 43.06
CA THR A 26 6.35 2.78 43.16
C THR A 26 5.38 2.31 44.25
N PHE A 27 4.74 1.14 44.05
CA PHE A 27 4.52 0.16 45.12
C PHE A 27 4.53 -1.29 44.58
N LEU A 28 5.24 -2.17 45.30
CA LEU A 28 5.32 -3.62 45.09
C LEU A 28 4.20 -4.34 45.85
N GLY A 29 3.71 -5.46 45.31
CA GLY A 29 2.94 -6.45 46.05
C GLY A 29 2.98 -7.80 45.33
N ARG A 30 3.76 -8.74 45.87
CA ARG A 30 3.76 -10.17 45.48
C ARG A 30 2.68 -10.90 46.27
N ILE A 31 1.89 -11.76 45.63
CA ILE A 31 1.40 -13.01 46.24
C ILE A 31 1.42 -14.10 45.16
N ALA A 32 2.04 -15.23 45.50
CA ALA A 32 2.05 -16.47 44.73
C ALA A 32 0.94 -17.41 45.24
N GLY A 33 0.37 -18.20 44.33
CA GLY A 33 -0.52 -19.32 44.66
C GLY A 33 -0.62 -20.26 43.47
N LEU A 34 0.00 -21.44 43.58
CA LEU A 34 -0.10 -22.56 42.65
C LEU A 34 -1.39 -23.35 42.90
N ALA A 35 -2.08 -23.76 41.84
CA ALA A 35 -2.89 -24.97 41.82
C ALA A 35 -2.94 -25.52 40.39
N SER A 36 -2.64 -26.82 40.26
CA SER A 36 -2.50 -27.56 39.01
C SER A 36 -3.69 -28.49 38.76
N ILE A 37 -3.80 -28.92 37.50
CA ILE A 37 -4.49 -30.12 36.96
C ILE A 37 -5.91 -29.89 36.42
N ALA A 38 -6.07 -29.94 35.09
CA ALA A 38 -6.51 -31.14 34.37
C ALA A 38 -6.53 -30.89 32.86
N MET A 39 -5.88 -31.78 32.10
CA MET A 39 -6.02 -31.89 30.65
C MET A 39 -7.43 -32.34 30.29
N HIS A 40 -8.09 -31.63 29.38
CA HIS A 40 -8.92 -32.22 28.33
C HIS A 40 -8.85 -31.32 27.10
N LEU A 41 -8.23 -31.83 26.02
CA LEU A 41 -8.39 -31.28 24.67
C LEU A 41 -9.78 -31.66 24.15
N PRO A 42 -10.56 -30.69 23.66
CA PRO A 42 -11.29 -30.87 22.43
C PRO A 42 -10.44 -30.32 21.29
N LEU A 43 -10.17 -31.17 20.29
CA LEU A 43 -9.86 -30.72 18.93
C LEU A 43 -11.10 -30.00 18.39
N ALA A 44 -11.32 -28.77 18.82
CA ALA A 44 -12.18 -27.82 18.16
C ALA A 44 -11.23 -26.96 17.33
N GLY A 45 -11.35 -27.01 16.00
CA GLY A 45 -10.70 -26.03 15.15
C GLY A 45 -11.08 -24.65 15.67
N CYS A 46 -10.10 -23.92 16.22
CA CYS A 46 -10.30 -22.58 16.71
C CYS A 46 -10.66 -21.70 15.51
N ILE A 47 -11.96 -21.62 15.21
CA ILE A 47 -12.50 -20.48 14.49
C ILE A 47 -12.29 -19.32 15.46
N VAL A 48 -11.18 -18.60 15.28
CA VAL A 48 -10.98 -17.31 15.94
C VAL A 48 -12.15 -16.47 15.43
N PRO A 49 -13.10 -16.06 16.29
CA PRO A 49 -14.23 -15.27 15.84
C PRO A 49 -13.70 -14.03 15.14
N ALA A 50 -14.26 -13.69 13.98
CA ALA A 50 -13.95 -12.43 13.32
C ALA A 50 -14.13 -11.30 14.34
N GLY A 51 -13.09 -10.47 14.51
CA GLY A 51 -13.15 -9.34 15.43
C GLY A 51 -14.25 -8.37 15.04
N THR A 52 -14.66 -7.50 15.96
CA THR A 52 -15.76 -6.58 15.66
C THR A 52 -15.32 -5.60 14.57
N SER A 53 -16.16 -5.39 13.56
CA SER A 53 -15.79 -4.53 12.44
C SER A 53 -15.52 -3.10 12.93
N GLY A 54 -14.38 -2.53 12.53
CA GLY A 54 -13.84 -1.26 13.01
C GLY A 54 -12.92 -1.34 14.23
N GLU A 55 -12.81 -2.50 14.88
CA GLU A 55 -11.93 -2.72 16.03
C GLU A 55 -10.47 -2.87 15.60
N VAL A 56 -9.59 -2.13 16.27
CA VAL A 56 -8.14 -2.26 16.08
C VAL A 56 -7.64 -3.42 16.91
N ASP A 57 -7.17 -4.46 16.23
CA ASP A 57 -6.62 -5.68 16.80
C ASP A 57 -5.15 -5.46 17.23
N LEU A 58 -4.36 -4.79 16.39
CA LEU A 58 -2.93 -4.61 16.64
C LEU A 58 -2.43 -3.25 16.13
N VAL A 59 -1.57 -2.61 16.91
CA VAL A 59 -0.79 -1.44 16.50
C VAL A 59 0.69 -1.71 16.76
N TRP A 60 1.52 -1.59 15.73
CA TRP A 60 2.94 -1.88 15.84
C TRP A 60 3.78 -1.00 14.92
N GLY A 61 5.07 -0.90 15.23
CA GLY A 61 5.96 0.09 14.62
C GLY A 61 6.01 1.39 15.39
N ARG A 62 7.06 2.17 15.13
CA ARG A 62 7.28 3.54 15.62
C ARG A 62 8.41 4.18 14.84
N ARG A 63 8.58 5.49 14.95
CA ARG A 63 9.67 6.19 14.27
C ARG A 63 11.05 5.64 14.66
N GLY A 64 11.89 5.33 13.68
CA GLY A 64 13.29 4.93 13.88
C GLY A 64 13.88 4.14 12.72
N LEU A 65 15.15 3.76 12.87
CA LEU A 65 15.97 3.07 11.85
C LEU A 65 16.37 1.63 12.25
N SER A 66 15.93 1.16 13.42
CA SER A 66 16.13 -0.23 13.84
C SER A 66 15.03 -1.13 13.24
N ASP A 67 15.23 -2.44 13.35
CA ASP A 67 14.21 -3.43 12.99
C ASP A 67 12.90 -3.17 13.73
N GLY A 68 11.78 -3.33 13.03
CA GLY A 68 10.43 -3.04 13.54
C GLY A 68 10.15 -1.56 13.80
N ARG A 69 11.00 -0.65 13.29
CA ARG A 69 10.74 0.79 13.27
C ARG A 69 10.76 1.31 11.84
N PHE A 70 10.11 2.44 11.58
CA PHE A 70 9.97 3.00 10.24
C PHE A 70 10.30 4.50 10.16
N GLN A 71 10.77 4.94 9.00
CA GLN A 71 10.77 6.36 8.61
C GLN A 71 9.76 6.58 7.49
N LYS A 72 8.55 7.01 7.85
CA LYS A 72 7.43 7.26 6.91
C LYS A 72 7.27 6.10 5.92
N PRO A 73 6.80 4.92 6.36
CA PRO A 73 6.63 3.79 5.45
C PRO A 73 5.66 4.15 4.32
N ARG A 74 6.00 3.83 3.07
CA ARG A 74 5.24 4.31 1.88
C ARG A 74 4.49 3.22 1.13
N ALA A 75 4.98 1.99 1.15
CA ALA A 75 4.27 0.90 0.51
C ALA A 75 4.31 -0.35 1.39
N ILE A 76 3.28 -1.17 1.24
CA ILE A 76 3.08 -2.42 1.93
C ILE A 76 2.52 -3.44 0.93
N ALA A 77 3.09 -4.64 0.93
CA ALA A 77 2.58 -5.81 0.21
C ALA A 77 2.44 -6.97 1.19
N ILE A 78 1.68 -8.00 0.81
CA ILE A 78 1.48 -9.21 1.61
C ILE A 78 1.62 -10.44 0.71
N ASP A 79 2.30 -11.48 1.19
CA ASP A 79 2.39 -12.76 0.49
C ASP A 79 1.28 -13.75 0.92
N PRO A 80 1.13 -14.90 0.24
CA PRO A 80 0.11 -15.90 0.60
C PRO A 80 0.27 -16.52 2.00
N ASP A 81 1.42 -16.36 2.66
CA ASP A 81 1.70 -16.85 4.01
C ASP A 81 1.46 -15.75 5.09
N ASP A 82 0.81 -14.66 4.71
CA ASP A 82 0.56 -13.46 5.52
C ASP A 82 1.83 -12.77 6.02
N GLN A 83 2.93 -12.82 5.26
CA GLN A 83 4.11 -12.00 5.53
C GLN A 83 3.96 -10.63 4.87
N LEU A 84 4.12 -9.59 5.67
CA LEU A 84 4.00 -8.19 5.28
C LEU A 84 5.37 -7.65 4.87
N TYR A 85 5.49 -7.17 3.64
CA TYR A 85 6.66 -6.50 3.10
C TYR A 85 6.42 -5.01 3.13
N ILE A 86 7.28 -4.25 3.82
CA ILE A 86 7.08 -2.81 4.00
C ILE A 86 8.36 -2.08 3.64
N VAL A 87 8.25 -1.11 2.74
CA VAL A 87 9.33 -0.19 2.38
C VAL A 87 9.08 1.19 2.98
N ASP A 88 10.14 1.78 3.53
CA ASP A 88 10.11 3.14 4.06
C ASP A 88 10.92 4.13 3.24
N THR A 89 10.81 5.42 3.56
CA THR A 89 11.49 6.50 2.80
C THR A 89 13.01 6.43 2.81
N THR A 90 13.61 5.47 3.52
CA THR A 90 15.06 5.23 3.51
C THR A 90 15.47 4.12 2.55
N GLY A 91 14.55 3.59 1.73
CA GLY A 91 14.81 2.47 0.83
C GLY A 91 14.98 1.13 1.55
N ARG A 92 14.70 1.08 2.86
CA ARG A 92 14.76 -0.15 3.64
C ARG A 92 13.45 -0.90 3.51
N ILE A 93 13.57 -2.17 3.15
CA ILE A 93 12.46 -3.13 3.06
C ILE A 93 12.56 -4.04 4.28
N GLN A 94 11.47 -4.17 5.02
CA GLN A 94 11.37 -5.04 6.19
C GLN A 94 10.18 -5.97 6.02
N VAL A 95 10.36 -7.23 6.41
CA VAL A 95 9.36 -8.29 6.34
C VAL A 95 8.91 -8.65 7.75
N PHE A 96 7.60 -8.79 7.93
CA PHE A 96 6.96 -9.09 9.20
C PHE A 96 5.97 -10.24 9.03
N ASN A 97 5.68 -10.99 10.08
CA ASN A 97 4.48 -11.84 10.05
C ASN A 97 3.22 -11.00 10.30
N ALA A 98 2.06 -11.63 10.16
CA ALA A 98 0.77 -10.98 10.40
C ALA A 98 0.64 -10.33 11.79
N ASP A 99 1.37 -10.81 12.80
CA ASP A 99 1.37 -10.29 14.18
C ASP A 99 2.41 -9.17 14.41
N GLY A 100 2.98 -8.62 13.34
CA GLY A 100 3.90 -7.48 13.39
C GLY A 100 5.29 -7.82 13.93
N GLN A 101 5.64 -9.11 14.01
CA GLN A 101 6.97 -9.54 14.41
C GLN A 101 7.93 -9.46 13.23
N PHE A 102 9.05 -8.78 13.41
CA PHE A 102 10.09 -8.66 12.38
C PHE A 102 10.70 -10.03 12.06
N LEU A 103 10.81 -10.34 10.76
CA LEU A 103 11.38 -11.59 10.26
C LEU A 103 12.75 -11.37 9.62
N ARG A 104 12.84 -10.40 8.70
CA ARG A 104 14.05 -10.09 7.92
C ARG A 104 13.94 -8.71 7.27
N GLY A 105 15.04 -8.20 6.71
CA GLY A 105 15.02 -6.96 5.96
C GLY A 105 16.31 -6.72 5.18
N TRP A 106 16.20 -5.86 4.17
CA TRP A 106 17.28 -5.46 3.27
C TRP A 106 17.07 -4.02 2.82
N LYS A 107 17.92 -3.55 1.90
CA LYS A 107 17.83 -2.21 1.31
C LYS A 107 17.80 -2.28 -0.20
N THR A 108 17.20 -1.28 -0.82
CA THR A 108 17.37 -0.98 -2.24
C THR A 108 18.84 -0.70 -2.57
N PRO A 109 19.28 -0.88 -3.83
CA PRO A 109 20.69 -0.72 -4.21
C PRO A 109 21.22 0.69 -3.93
N ASP A 110 20.41 1.72 -4.19
CA ASP A 110 20.66 3.09 -3.77
C ASP A 110 19.43 3.67 -3.06
N ALA A 111 19.69 4.51 -2.06
CA ALA A 111 18.69 5.16 -1.22
C ALA A 111 18.95 6.66 -1.04
N THR A 112 19.94 7.21 -1.73
CA THR A 112 20.34 8.63 -1.64
C THR A 112 19.21 9.57 -2.06
N ASN A 113 18.61 9.29 -3.21
CA ASN A 113 17.42 9.97 -3.74
C ASN A 113 16.13 9.20 -3.39
N GLY A 114 16.28 7.97 -2.89
CA GLY A 114 15.26 6.93 -2.83
C GLY A 114 14.09 7.27 -1.93
N ARG A 115 12.89 7.03 -2.48
CA ARG A 115 11.62 6.97 -1.75
C ARG A 115 10.70 6.03 -2.55
N PRO A 116 10.90 4.70 -2.49
CA PRO A 116 10.05 3.76 -3.22
C PRO A 116 8.56 3.98 -2.90
N THR A 117 7.68 3.77 -3.87
CA THR A 117 6.24 4.08 -3.73
C THR A 117 5.30 2.91 -3.87
N GLY A 118 5.75 1.84 -4.53
CA GLY A 118 4.94 0.66 -4.81
C GLY A 118 5.66 -0.58 -4.35
N LEU A 119 4.89 -1.50 -3.78
CA LEU A 119 5.31 -2.84 -3.45
C LEU A 119 4.17 -3.78 -3.85
N GLU A 120 4.53 -4.85 -4.54
CA GLU A 120 3.61 -5.94 -4.86
C GLU A 120 4.32 -7.27 -4.70
N VAL A 121 3.61 -8.25 -4.14
CA VAL A 121 4.05 -9.63 -4.13
C VAL A 121 3.36 -10.34 -5.29
N ASP A 122 4.14 -10.72 -6.31
CA ASP A 122 3.71 -11.66 -7.31
C ASP A 122 3.89 -13.08 -6.76
N ALA A 123 2.81 -13.58 -6.16
CA ALA A 123 2.77 -14.92 -5.58
C ALA A 123 3.03 -16.03 -6.61
N ALA A 124 2.71 -15.81 -7.89
CA ALA A 124 2.88 -16.83 -8.92
C ALA A 124 4.35 -17.07 -9.26
N SER A 125 5.19 -16.02 -9.24
CA SER A 125 6.63 -16.12 -9.46
C SER A 125 7.46 -16.14 -8.17
N GLY A 126 6.85 -15.86 -7.02
CA GLY A 126 7.57 -15.71 -5.75
C GLY A 126 8.49 -14.49 -5.79
N ARG A 127 7.97 -13.37 -6.31
CA ARG A 127 8.71 -12.11 -6.43
C ARG A 127 8.09 -11.01 -5.59
N LEU A 128 8.95 -10.13 -5.09
CA LEU A 128 8.58 -8.82 -4.59
C LEU A 128 9.00 -7.79 -5.64
N LEU A 129 8.02 -7.13 -6.24
CA LEU A 129 8.23 -6.01 -7.14
C LEU A 129 8.30 -4.71 -6.33
N VAL A 130 9.27 -3.86 -6.66
CA VAL A 130 9.50 -2.58 -5.96
C VAL A 130 9.60 -1.45 -6.97
N ALA A 131 8.61 -0.55 -6.98
CA ALA A 131 8.65 0.67 -7.77
C ALA A 131 9.60 1.67 -7.09
N ASP A 132 10.84 1.73 -7.57
CA ASP A 132 11.88 2.62 -7.05
C ASP A 132 11.89 3.95 -7.80
N THR A 133 10.83 4.72 -7.51
CA THR A 133 10.36 5.89 -8.25
C THR A 133 11.43 6.89 -8.66
N HIS A 134 12.37 7.22 -7.77
CA HIS A 134 13.37 8.27 -7.99
C HIS A 134 14.64 7.75 -8.69
N TYR A 135 14.68 6.44 -8.94
CA TYR A 135 15.68 5.78 -9.77
C TYR A 135 15.09 5.24 -11.06
N PHE A 136 13.80 5.54 -11.33
CA PHE A 136 13.15 5.26 -12.60
C PHE A 136 13.24 3.76 -12.97
N GLN A 137 13.03 2.90 -11.98
CA GLN A 137 13.22 1.46 -12.13
C GLN A 137 12.18 0.64 -11.36
N LEU A 138 11.90 -0.54 -11.87
CA LEU A 138 11.17 -1.60 -11.20
C LEU A 138 12.17 -2.67 -10.78
N LEU A 139 12.43 -2.77 -9.47
CA LEU A 139 13.29 -3.82 -8.93
C LEU A 139 12.48 -5.11 -8.74
N SER A 140 13.10 -6.26 -9.01
CA SER A 140 12.56 -7.57 -8.69
C SER A 140 13.44 -8.24 -7.63
N TYR A 141 12.83 -8.64 -6.52
CA TYR A 141 13.48 -9.44 -5.49
C TYR A 141 12.80 -10.79 -5.39
N SER A 142 13.55 -11.82 -5.03
CA SER A 142 12.95 -13.00 -4.40
C SER A 142 12.38 -12.63 -3.02
N LEU A 143 11.42 -13.42 -2.54
CA LEU A 143 10.76 -13.19 -1.25
C LEU A 143 11.68 -13.26 -0.01
N ASP A 144 12.91 -13.76 -0.17
CA ASP A 144 13.95 -13.76 0.87
C ASP A 144 14.83 -12.50 0.90
N GLY A 145 14.72 -11.65 -0.13
CA GLY A 145 15.46 -10.39 -0.25
C GLY A 145 16.64 -10.41 -1.23
N THR A 146 16.86 -11.49 -1.97
CA THR A 146 17.87 -11.52 -3.04
C THR A 146 17.37 -10.75 -4.27
N LEU A 147 18.12 -9.72 -4.70
CA LEU A 147 17.82 -8.95 -5.92
C LEU A 147 18.03 -9.81 -7.16
N ILE A 148 17.10 -9.71 -8.11
CA ILE A 148 17.13 -10.44 -9.37
C ILE A 148 17.33 -9.42 -10.49
N GLU A 149 18.59 -9.12 -10.76
CA GLU A 149 18.98 -8.08 -11.71
C GLU A 149 18.43 -8.34 -13.13
N SER A 150 18.34 -9.61 -13.54
CA SER A 150 17.80 -10.00 -14.85
C SER A 150 16.31 -9.71 -15.03
N GLU A 151 15.57 -9.48 -13.94
CA GLU A 151 14.14 -9.15 -13.94
C GLU A 151 13.88 -7.68 -13.56
N THR A 152 14.95 -6.90 -13.34
CA THR A 152 14.86 -5.47 -13.05
C THR A 152 14.69 -4.69 -14.35
N LEU A 153 13.76 -3.74 -14.37
CA LEU A 153 13.42 -2.93 -15.54
C LEU A 153 13.75 -1.45 -15.30
N GLY A 154 14.23 -0.77 -16.34
CA GLY A 154 14.52 0.67 -16.31
C GLY A 154 15.90 1.02 -15.74
N GLY A 155 15.98 2.08 -14.93
CA GLY A 155 17.21 2.59 -14.33
C GLY A 155 17.78 3.84 -15.00
N THR A 156 17.12 4.34 -16.04
CA THR A 156 17.43 5.62 -16.68
C THR A 156 16.13 6.38 -16.91
N GLN A 157 16.11 7.66 -16.55
CA GLN A 157 14.92 8.48 -16.74
C GLN A 157 14.60 8.63 -18.23
N GLY A 158 13.33 8.43 -18.57
CA GLY A 158 12.82 8.66 -19.91
C GLY A 158 11.30 8.80 -19.95
N THR A 159 10.78 9.22 -21.09
CA THR A 159 9.35 9.42 -21.33
C THR A 159 8.87 8.68 -22.58
N GLY A 160 9.76 8.01 -23.29
CA GLY A 160 9.45 7.13 -24.41
C GLY A 160 8.74 5.84 -23.98
N ALA A 161 8.32 5.07 -24.97
CA ALA A 161 7.71 3.76 -24.77
C ALA A 161 8.73 2.78 -24.16
N GLY A 162 8.37 2.16 -23.03
CA GLY A 162 9.23 1.24 -22.29
C GLY A 162 10.28 1.91 -21.41
N GLU A 163 10.38 3.24 -21.43
CA GLU A 163 11.22 4.00 -20.51
C GLU A 163 10.42 4.35 -19.25
N PHE A 164 11.11 4.63 -18.14
CA PHE A 164 10.46 5.06 -16.92
C PHE A 164 10.77 6.52 -16.57
N SER A 165 9.72 7.24 -16.20
CA SER A 165 9.82 8.46 -15.40
C SER A 165 9.54 8.07 -13.94
N PHE A 166 8.71 8.80 -13.19
CA PHE A 166 8.40 8.41 -11.81
C PHE A 166 7.37 7.27 -11.77
N ILE A 167 7.87 6.03 -11.82
CA ILE A 167 7.08 4.81 -11.60
C ILE A 167 6.44 4.82 -10.20
N THR A 168 5.15 4.51 -10.13
CA THR A 168 4.37 4.54 -8.88
C THR A 168 4.15 3.17 -8.27
N ASP A 169 3.77 2.20 -9.09
CA ASP A 169 3.35 0.87 -8.67
C ASP A 169 3.49 -0.13 -9.81
N ALA A 170 3.49 -1.42 -9.49
CA ALA A 170 3.53 -2.50 -10.46
C ALA A 170 2.67 -3.68 -10.02
N VAL A 171 1.92 -4.27 -10.95
CA VAL A 171 1.12 -5.49 -10.73
C VAL A 171 1.26 -6.43 -11.93
N ARG A 172 0.99 -7.72 -11.73
CA ARG A 172 1.11 -8.72 -12.79
C ARG A 172 -0.22 -9.41 -13.12
N ASP A 173 -0.48 -9.63 -14.41
CA ASP A 173 -1.62 -10.45 -14.86
C ASP A 173 -1.30 -11.96 -14.80
N THR A 174 -2.33 -12.80 -14.98
CA THR A 174 -2.15 -14.27 -14.98
C THR A 174 -1.29 -14.81 -16.12
N SER A 175 -1.07 -14.02 -17.18
CA SER A 175 -0.13 -14.34 -18.27
C SER A 175 1.30 -13.89 -17.97
N GLY A 176 1.50 -13.26 -16.82
CA GLY A 176 2.79 -12.80 -16.36
C GLY A 176 3.22 -11.43 -16.89
N ASN A 177 2.33 -10.66 -17.53
CA ASN A 177 2.64 -9.31 -18.00
C ASN A 177 2.61 -8.32 -16.83
N TYR A 178 3.57 -7.40 -16.80
CA TYR A 178 3.61 -6.33 -15.81
C TYR A 178 2.82 -5.12 -16.28
N TYR A 179 2.16 -4.47 -15.35
CA TYR A 179 1.47 -3.20 -15.53
C TYR A 179 2.07 -2.20 -14.56
N THR A 180 2.51 -1.04 -15.06
CA THR A 180 3.14 -0.01 -14.23
C THR A 180 2.43 1.32 -14.38
N GLY A 181 2.21 2.01 -13.27
CA GLY A 181 1.74 3.39 -13.25
C GLY A 181 2.92 4.35 -13.24
N GLU A 182 2.78 5.50 -13.88
CA GLU A 182 3.79 6.54 -13.90
C GLU A 182 3.17 7.92 -13.77
N TYR A 183 3.91 8.83 -13.13
CA TYR A 183 3.58 10.24 -13.10
C TYR A 183 4.80 11.08 -13.47
N SER A 184 4.58 12.17 -14.21
CA SER A 184 5.57 13.21 -14.52
C SER A 184 4.86 14.24 -15.40
N ASP A 185 5.49 14.68 -16.48
CA ASP A 185 4.82 15.34 -17.59
C ASP A 185 4.08 14.35 -18.52
N VAL A 186 4.21 13.04 -18.28
CA VAL A 186 3.54 11.97 -19.03
C VAL A 186 2.85 10.96 -18.09
N ASP A 187 1.72 11.35 -17.49
CA ASP A 187 0.93 10.40 -16.68
C ASP A 187 0.34 9.29 -17.57
N ARG A 188 0.70 8.03 -17.29
CA ARG A 188 0.33 6.87 -18.11
C ARG A 188 0.34 5.57 -17.34
N ILE A 189 -0.22 4.54 -17.96
CA ILE A 189 0.03 3.14 -17.63
C ILE A 189 0.82 2.50 -18.77
N GLN A 190 1.82 1.69 -18.44
CA GLN A 190 2.55 0.86 -19.39
C GLN A 190 2.35 -0.63 -19.10
N LYS A 191 2.39 -1.46 -20.14
CA LYS A 191 2.34 -2.93 -20.07
C LYS A 191 3.61 -3.52 -20.66
N PHE A 192 4.20 -4.49 -19.96
CA PHE A 192 5.40 -5.23 -20.36
C PHE A 192 5.14 -6.73 -20.36
N SER A 193 5.87 -7.50 -21.16
CA SER A 193 5.84 -8.97 -21.12
C SER A 193 6.44 -9.50 -19.82
N ALA A 194 6.27 -10.79 -19.55
CA ALA A 194 6.93 -11.48 -18.45
C ALA A 194 8.48 -11.34 -18.50
N GLU A 195 9.04 -11.21 -19.70
CA GLU A 195 10.46 -10.97 -19.97
C GLU A 195 10.84 -9.47 -19.96
N GLY A 196 9.93 -8.57 -19.59
CA GLY A 196 10.23 -7.14 -19.47
C GLY A 196 10.20 -6.36 -20.78
N LYS A 197 9.69 -6.94 -21.87
CA LYS A 197 9.59 -6.24 -23.16
C LYS A 197 8.36 -5.33 -23.15
N PHE A 198 8.53 -4.06 -23.53
CA PHE A 198 7.39 -3.15 -23.74
C PHE A 198 6.37 -3.74 -24.74
N LEU A 199 5.09 -3.74 -24.35
CA LEU A 199 3.99 -4.22 -25.18
C LEU A 199 3.07 -3.09 -25.62
N MET A 200 2.60 -2.27 -24.68
CA MET A 200 1.71 -1.14 -24.97
C MET A 200 1.72 -0.12 -23.83
N GLN A 201 1.16 1.07 -24.11
CA GLN A 201 0.88 2.09 -23.10
C GLN A 201 -0.45 2.77 -23.41
N TRP A 202 -1.06 3.38 -22.41
CA TRP A 202 -2.24 4.22 -22.58
C TRP A 202 -2.31 5.28 -21.48
N GLY A 203 -3.17 6.26 -21.72
CA GLY A 203 -3.31 7.42 -20.87
C GLY A 203 -2.48 8.62 -21.31
N SER A 204 -2.81 9.74 -20.70
CA SER A 204 -2.14 11.03 -20.83
C SER A 204 -2.49 11.85 -19.59
N THR A 205 -1.70 12.89 -19.29
CA THR A 205 -2.03 13.82 -18.22
C THR A 205 -3.36 14.53 -18.49
N GLY A 206 -4.29 14.43 -17.54
CA GLY A 206 -5.58 15.12 -17.61
C GLY A 206 -6.69 14.48 -16.77
N ALA A 207 -7.85 15.12 -16.78
CA ALA A 207 -9.00 14.75 -15.96
C ALA A 207 -10.08 13.95 -16.70
N HIS A 208 -10.00 13.77 -18.01
CA HIS A 208 -10.99 13.00 -18.76
C HIS A 208 -10.87 11.49 -18.48
N PRO A 209 -11.94 10.69 -18.63
CA PRO A 209 -11.85 9.23 -18.54
C PRO A 209 -10.76 8.67 -19.46
N GLY A 210 -9.93 7.77 -18.95
CA GLY A 210 -8.75 7.25 -19.67
C GLY A 210 -7.49 8.14 -19.57
N GLN A 211 -7.60 9.37 -19.07
CA GLN A 211 -6.46 10.21 -18.67
C GLN A 211 -6.15 10.02 -17.18
N PHE A 212 -4.97 10.45 -16.75
CA PHE A 212 -4.53 10.30 -15.38
C PHE A 212 -3.91 11.60 -14.85
N VAL A 213 -3.93 11.77 -13.54
CA VAL A 213 -3.04 12.68 -12.83
C VAL A 213 -2.53 11.91 -11.62
N ARG A 214 -1.28 11.46 -11.69
CA ARG A 214 -0.66 10.60 -10.67
C ARG A 214 -1.44 9.30 -10.38
N PRO A 215 -1.44 8.32 -11.29
CA PRO A 215 -1.98 6.99 -11.02
C PRO A 215 -1.09 6.29 -9.97
N GLN A 216 -1.49 6.29 -8.70
CA GLN A 216 -0.59 6.00 -7.57
C GLN A 216 -0.52 4.52 -7.18
N SER A 217 -1.60 3.76 -7.36
CA SER A 217 -1.65 2.34 -7.04
C SER A 217 -2.48 1.57 -8.04
N LEU A 218 -2.09 0.32 -8.24
CA LEU A 218 -2.70 -0.62 -9.16
C LEU A 218 -3.17 -1.87 -8.43
N ALA A 219 -4.22 -2.50 -8.93
CA ALA A 219 -4.62 -3.84 -8.54
C ALA A 219 -5.12 -4.59 -9.78
N ILE A 220 -4.90 -5.90 -9.83
CA ILE A 220 -5.46 -6.77 -10.86
C ILE A 220 -6.48 -7.70 -10.21
N ASP A 221 -7.65 -7.85 -10.85
CA ASP A 221 -8.63 -8.86 -10.45
C ASP A 221 -8.45 -10.19 -11.19
N ARG A 222 -9.14 -11.24 -10.76
CA ARG A 222 -9.09 -12.59 -11.37
C ARG A 222 -9.54 -12.65 -12.82
N GLN A 223 -10.07 -11.56 -13.39
CA GLN A 223 -10.39 -11.47 -14.82
C GLN A 223 -9.33 -10.68 -15.60
N ASP A 224 -8.16 -10.41 -14.97
CA ASP A 224 -7.07 -9.59 -15.47
C ASP A 224 -7.50 -8.16 -15.84
N ARG A 225 -8.48 -7.60 -15.13
CA ARG A 225 -8.80 -6.17 -15.26
C ARG A 225 -7.94 -5.37 -14.29
N LEU A 226 -7.37 -4.29 -14.81
CA LEU A 226 -6.54 -3.37 -14.06
C LEU A 226 -7.41 -2.30 -13.38
N TRP A 227 -7.33 -2.23 -12.06
CA TRP A 227 -7.89 -1.18 -11.24
C TRP A 227 -6.80 -0.15 -10.93
N VAL A 228 -7.12 1.13 -11.12
CA VAL A 228 -6.17 2.23 -10.99
C VAL A 228 -6.72 3.26 -10.02
N ALA A 229 -5.95 3.57 -8.98
CA ALA A 229 -6.18 4.73 -8.12
C ALA A 229 -5.58 5.98 -8.79
N ASP A 230 -6.44 6.76 -9.45
CA ASP A 230 -6.06 8.00 -10.13
C ASP A 230 -6.11 9.16 -9.13
N SER A 231 -5.07 9.23 -8.30
CA SER A 231 -5.12 9.87 -6.99
C SER A 231 -5.44 11.35 -7.03
N CYS A 232 -4.83 12.09 -7.94
CA CYS A 232 -5.04 13.54 -8.02
C CYS A 232 -6.33 13.91 -8.78
N ASN A 233 -6.92 12.95 -9.51
CA ASN A 233 -8.29 13.09 -10.03
C ASN A 233 -9.36 12.55 -9.05
N HIS A 234 -8.95 12.03 -7.89
CA HIS A 234 -9.86 11.58 -6.82
C HIS A 234 -10.88 10.53 -7.28
N ARG A 235 -10.42 9.57 -8.09
CA ARG A 235 -11.28 8.56 -8.69
C ARG A 235 -10.58 7.22 -8.84
N ILE A 236 -11.37 6.18 -9.06
CA ILE A 236 -10.91 4.86 -9.47
C ILE A 236 -11.28 4.65 -10.94
N GLN A 237 -10.36 4.11 -11.72
CA GLN A 237 -10.59 3.71 -13.11
C GLN A 237 -10.29 2.22 -13.29
N VAL A 238 -11.09 1.53 -14.10
CA VAL A 238 -10.92 0.09 -14.37
C VAL A 238 -10.76 -0.13 -15.86
N PHE A 239 -9.75 -0.90 -16.26
CA PHE A 239 -9.42 -1.20 -17.64
C PHE A 239 -9.38 -2.71 -17.90
N ASP A 240 -9.88 -3.13 -19.06
CA ASP A 240 -9.54 -4.43 -19.64
C ASP A 240 -8.38 -4.20 -20.60
N ALA A 241 -7.21 -4.72 -20.27
CA ALA A 241 -5.96 -4.50 -20.99
C ALA A 241 -5.26 -5.82 -21.34
N ARG A 242 -6.03 -6.90 -21.49
CA ARG A 242 -5.50 -8.23 -21.85
C ARG A 242 -5.02 -8.29 -23.30
N GLY A 243 -5.70 -7.57 -24.19
CA GLY A 243 -5.36 -7.47 -25.62
C GLY A 243 -4.22 -6.49 -25.92
N THR A 244 -4.19 -6.02 -27.16
CA THR A 244 -3.23 -5.02 -27.67
C THR A 244 -3.64 -3.58 -27.40
N GLU A 245 -4.81 -3.36 -26.80
CA GLU A 245 -5.36 -2.06 -26.45
C GLU A 245 -6.00 -2.13 -25.05
N ALA A 246 -6.00 -1.00 -24.34
CA ALA A 246 -6.69 -0.86 -23.07
C ALA A 246 -8.10 -0.29 -23.28
N ARG A 247 -9.12 -1.05 -22.90
CA ARG A 247 -10.52 -0.60 -22.92
C ARG A 247 -10.94 -0.16 -21.53
N LEU A 248 -11.33 1.10 -21.39
CA LEU A 248 -11.93 1.60 -20.16
C LEU A 248 -13.27 0.88 -19.90
N VAL A 249 -13.36 0.23 -18.75
CA VAL A 249 -14.54 -0.53 -18.32
C VAL A 249 -15.44 0.35 -17.45
N ARG A 250 -14.83 1.12 -16.53
CA ARG A 250 -15.58 1.89 -15.53
C ARG A 250 -14.73 3.00 -14.94
N VAL A 251 -15.40 4.06 -14.53
CA VAL A 251 -14.86 5.16 -13.71
C VAL A 251 -15.87 5.49 -12.62
N TRP A 252 -15.41 5.71 -11.40
CA TRP A 252 -16.23 6.21 -10.31
C TRP A 252 -15.39 6.95 -9.27
N GLY A 253 -16.06 7.70 -8.41
CA GLY A 253 -15.43 8.57 -7.41
C GLY A 253 -15.37 10.02 -7.87
N GLU A 254 -15.38 10.91 -6.87
CA GLU A 254 -15.27 12.35 -7.02
C GLU A 254 -14.58 12.92 -5.79
N PHE A 255 -14.02 14.13 -5.91
CA PHE A 255 -13.46 14.84 -4.77
C PHE A 255 -14.49 15.04 -3.65
N GLY A 256 -14.12 14.69 -2.41
CA GLY A 256 -14.86 15.11 -1.24
C GLY A 256 -14.53 14.32 0.03
N HIS A 257 -15.31 14.59 1.08
CA HIS A 257 -15.07 14.08 2.43
C HIS A 257 -16.19 13.14 2.93
N GLN A 258 -17.31 13.05 2.21
CA GLN A 258 -18.42 12.17 2.60
C GLN A 258 -18.15 10.72 2.21
N PRO A 259 -18.81 9.73 2.83
CA PRO A 259 -18.79 8.35 2.33
C PRO A 259 -19.22 8.32 0.86
N GLY A 260 -18.46 7.61 0.01
CA GLY A 260 -18.70 7.57 -1.44
C GLY A 260 -17.83 8.56 -2.24
N GLN A 261 -17.34 9.61 -1.58
CA GLN A 261 -16.37 10.56 -2.15
C GLN A 261 -14.94 10.15 -1.76
N LEU A 262 -13.97 10.62 -2.53
CA LEU A 262 -12.56 10.29 -2.37
C LEU A 262 -11.73 11.57 -2.23
N TYR A 263 -10.68 11.50 -1.40
CA TYR A 263 -9.65 12.54 -1.39
C TYR A 263 -8.26 11.91 -1.37
N TYR A 264 -7.58 11.99 -2.52
CA TYR A 264 -6.30 11.34 -2.80
C TYR A 264 -6.31 9.83 -2.47
N PRO A 265 -7.06 8.99 -3.22
CA PRO A 265 -7.00 7.54 -3.05
C PRO A 265 -5.60 7.05 -3.43
N TYR A 266 -4.83 6.54 -2.47
CA TYR A 266 -3.46 6.08 -2.69
C TYR A 266 -3.42 4.56 -2.85
N GLY A 267 -3.36 3.78 -1.77
CA GLY A 267 -3.39 2.32 -1.84
C GLY A 267 -4.80 1.75 -2.08
N ILE A 268 -4.89 0.70 -2.90
CA ILE A 268 -6.13 -0.05 -3.12
C ILE A 268 -5.89 -1.56 -2.96
N THR A 269 -6.88 -2.29 -2.45
CA THR A 269 -6.83 -3.76 -2.40
C THR A 269 -8.22 -4.35 -2.57
N LEU A 270 -8.33 -5.44 -3.33
CA LEU A 270 -9.60 -6.14 -3.57
C LEU A 270 -9.96 -7.04 -2.37
N GLY A 271 -11.26 -7.21 -2.13
CA GLY A 271 -11.77 -8.18 -1.18
C GLY A 271 -11.51 -9.63 -1.60
N GLU A 272 -11.70 -10.58 -0.68
CA GLU A 272 -11.43 -12.01 -0.90
C GLU A 272 -12.08 -12.58 -2.16
N ASN A 273 -13.37 -12.27 -2.35
CA ASN A 273 -14.16 -12.70 -3.50
C ASN A 273 -14.19 -11.63 -4.60
N GLU A 274 -13.37 -10.59 -4.48
CA GLU A 274 -13.36 -9.43 -5.37
C GLU A 274 -14.74 -8.77 -5.49
N ASP A 275 -15.54 -8.85 -4.45
CA ASP A 275 -16.88 -8.26 -4.35
C ASP A 275 -16.84 -6.80 -3.85
N CYS A 276 -15.73 -6.40 -3.27
CA CYS A 276 -15.47 -5.07 -2.76
C CYS A 276 -14.04 -4.60 -3.05
N LEU A 277 -13.84 -3.29 -2.92
CA LEU A 277 -12.55 -2.62 -3.00
C LEU A 277 -12.32 -1.84 -1.71
N TYR A 278 -11.19 -2.06 -1.05
CA TYR A 278 -10.72 -1.22 0.03
C TYR A 278 -9.81 -0.12 -0.54
N VAL A 279 -10.08 1.13 -0.20
CA VAL A 279 -9.35 2.29 -0.66
C VAL A 279 -8.76 3.03 0.53
N CYS A 280 -7.45 3.21 0.53
CA CYS A 280 -6.71 4.02 1.48
C CYS A 280 -6.67 5.47 0.98
N GLU A 281 -7.29 6.38 1.73
CA GLU A 281 -7.37 7.79 1.35
C GLU A 281 -6.33 8.61 2.13
N TYR A 282 -5.31 9.08 1.41
CA TYR A 282 -4.27 9.93 1.97
C TYR A 282 -4.81 11.27 2.46
N GLY A 283 -5.78 11.85 1.74
CA GLY A 283 -6.31 13.19 2.05
C GLY A 283 -7.38 13.19 3.15
N ASN A 284 -8.07 12.07 3.35
CA ASN A 284 -9.15 11.95 4.34
C ASN A 284 -8.74 11.19 5.62
N ASP A 285 -7.49 10.69 5.70
CA ASP A 285 -6.98 9.91 6.83
C ASP A 285 -7.91 8.74 7.20
N ARG A 286 -8.38 8.00 6.18
CA ARG A 286 -9.35 6.91 6.36
C ARG A 286 -9.16 5.79 5.34
N ILE A 287 -9.75 4.64 5.65
CA ILE A 287 -10.01 3.55 4.72
C ILE A 287 -11.51 3.51 4.41
N GLN A 288 -11.86 3.31 3.15
CA GLN A 288 -13.24 3.03 2.75
C GLN A 288 -13.34 1.68 2.05
N LYS A 289 -14.36 0.90 2.41
CA LYS A 289 -14.79 -0.30 1.69
C LYS A 289 -15.89 0.10 0.72
N PHE A 290 -15.72 -0.20 -0.55
CA PHE A 290 -16.67 0.08 -1.62
C PHE A 290 -17.17 -1.21 -2.24
N ASP A 291 -18.38 -1.22 -2.77
CA ASP A 291 -18.69 -2.18 -3.82
C ASP A 291 -17.97 -1.82 -5.12
N LEU A 292 -18.00 -2.73 -6.10
CA LEU A 292 -17.29 -2.52 -7.37
C LEU A 292 -17.84 -1.36 -8.23
N HIS A 293 -18.97 -0.76 -7.84
CA HIS A 293 -19.62 0.36 -8.52
C HIS A 293 -19.39 1.71 -7.84
N GLY A 294 -18.58 1.75 -6.77
CA GLY A 294 -18.20 2.98 -6.09
C GLY A 294 -19.20 3.44 -5.03
N ARG A 295 -20.15 2.59 -4.62
CA ARG A 295 -20.97 2.87 -3.43
C ARG A 295 -20.17 2.49 -2.19
N SER A 296 -20.00 3.44 -1.28
CA SER A 296 -19.36 3.20 0.01
C SER A 296 -20.23 2.29 0.87
N LEU A 297 -19.63 1.22 1.38
CA LEU A 297 -20.23 0.23 2.25
C LEU A 297 -19.82 0.46 3.70
N GLN A 298 -18.59 0.93 3.92
CA GLN A 298 -18.04 1.15 5.25
C GLN A 298 -16.87 2.14 5.22
N VAL A 299 -16.71 2.88 6.31
CA VAL A 299 -15.60 3.81 6.56
C VAL A 299 -14.92 3.44 7.89
N TRP A 300 -13.60 3.50 7.92
CA TRP A 300 -12.81 3.38 9.14
C TRP A 300 -11.63 4.35 9.16
N GLY A 301 -11.26 4.82 10.35
CA GLY A 301 -10.22 5.82 10.53
C GLY A 301 -10.77 7.25 10.59
N ARG A 302 -9.94 8.13 11.12
CA ARG A 302 -10.11 9.58 11.18
C ARG A 302 -8.73 10.22 11.41
N PRO A 303 -8.53 11.51 11.13
CA PRO A 303 -7.27 12.19 11.42
C PRO A 303 -6.85 12.06 12.89
N GLY A 304 -5.59 11.68 13.15
CA GLY A 304 -5.02 11.65 14.51
C GLY A 304 -3.86 10.67 14.71
N HIS A 305 -3.62 10.32 15.97
CA HIS A 305 -2.44 9.56 16.41
C HIS A 305 -2.77 8.39 17.36
N ALA A 306 -4.01 8.29 17.86
CA ALA A 306 -4.44 7.17 18.68
C ALA A 306 -4.70 5.91 17.83
N ALA A 307 -4.92 4.76 18.47
CA ALA A 307 -5.40 3.57 17.76
C ALA A 307 -6.78 3.88 17.13
N GLY A 308 -6.97 3.52 15.87
CA GLY A 308 -8.19 3.85 15.11
C GLY A 308 -8.18 5.25 14.49
N GLU A 309 -7.10 6.02 14.68
CA GLU A 309 -6.84 7.28 14.01
C GLU A 309 -5.64 7.12 13.07
N LEU A 310 -5.65 7.81 11.93
CA LEU A 310 -4.63 7.74 10.89
C LEU A 310 -4.03 9.12 10.66
N PHE A 311 -2.79 9.15 10.17
CA PHE A 311 -2.18 10.37 9.68
C PHE A 311 -1.41 10.09 8.38
N GLN A 312 -1.98 10.59 7.28
CA GLN A 312 -1.53 10.42 5.91
C GLN A 312 -1.20 8.96 5.60
N PRO A 313 -2.18 8.05 5.66
CA PRO A 313 -1.94 6.64 5.36
C PRO A 313 -1.63 6.44 3.87
N TRP A 314 -0.73 5.51 3.54
CA TRP A 314 -0.31 5.28 2.15
C TRP A 314 -0.82 4.00 1.53
N GLY A 315 -0.97 2.93 2.33
CA GLY A 315 -1.22 1.60 1.81
C GLY A 315 -2.10 0.77 2.72
N VAL A 316 -2.76 -0.22 2.14
CA VAL A 316 -3.62 -1.17 2.83
C VAL A 316 -3.50 -2.51 2.13
N VAL A 317 -3.36 -3.58 2.90
CA VAL A 317 -3.38 -4.98 2.40
C VAL A 317 -4.31 -5.82 3.26
N ARG A 318 -4.84 -6.90 2.70
CA ARG A 318 -5.73 -7.84 3.39
C ARG A 318 -5.01 -9.17 3.61
N ASP A 319 -5.05 -9.69 4.84
CA ASP A 319 -4.52 -11.01 5.15
C ASP A 319 -5.52 -12.14 4.86
N SER A 320 -5.05 -13.39 4.95
CA SER A 320 -5.84 -14.60 4.70
C SER A 320 -7.06 -14.74 5.62
N ARG A 321 -7.06 -14.05 6.76
CA ARG A 321 -8.18 -14.03 7.73
C ARG A 321 -9.17 -12.89 7.46
N GLY A 322 -8.92 -12.08 6.44
CA GLY A 322 -9.77 -10.94 6.09
C GLY A 322 -9.52 -9.68 6.91
N ARG A 323 -8.45 -9.63 7.71
CA ARG A 323 -8.06 -8.40 8.42
C ARG A 323 -7.30 -7.49 7.46
N LEU A 324 -7.48 -6.18 7.64
CA LEU A 324 -6.68 -5.19 6.92
C LEU A 324 -5.48 -4.76 7.75
N HIS A 325 -4.34 -4.60 7.08
CA HIS A 325 -3.13 -3.98 7.62
C HIS A 325 -2.93 -2.64 6.93
N VAL A 326 -3.10 -1.56 7.69
CA VAL A 326 -3.09 -0.18 7.20
C VAL A 326 -1.77 0.48 7.55
N LEU A 327 -1.10 1.01 6.53
CA LEU A 327 0.15 1.73 6.65
C LEU A 327 -0.12 3.18 7.06
N ASP A 328 -0.06 3.43 8.37
CA ASP A 328 -0.30 4.73 8.99
C ASP A 328 1.00 5.57 8.96
N SER A 329 1.32 6.07 7.77
CA SER A 329 2.68 6.42 7.38
C SER A 329 3.31 7.55 8.19
N ASN A 330 2.61 8.67 8.42
CA ASN A 330 3.19 9.74 9.24
C ASN A 330 3.18 9.41 10.74
N ASN A 331 2.43 8.40 11.17
CA ASN A 331 2.56 7.83 12.52
C ASN A 331 3.65 6.77 12.62
N HIS A 332 4.35 6.46 11.51
CA HIS A 332 5.46 5.52 11.45
C HIS A 332 5.11 4.12 11.97
N ARG A 333 3.90 3.66 11.68
CA ARG A 333 3.34 2.42 12.24
C ARG A 333 2.39 1.73 11.27
N VAL A 334 1.98 0.53 11.64
CA VAL A 334 0.93 -0.25 10.99
C VAL A 334 -0.19 -0.48 12.00
N GLN A 335 -1.43 -0.44 11.52
CA GLN A 335 -2.62 -0.82 12.30
C GLN A 335 -3.34 -1.98 11.62
N ARG A 336 -3.67 -3.02 12.39
CA ARG A 336 -4.46 -4.17 11.94
C ARG A 336 -5.90 -4.02 12.43
N VAL A 337 -6.87 -4.14 11.53
CA VAL A 337 -8.29 -3.87 11.78
C VAL A 337 -9.18 -4.89 11.04
N TRP A 338 -10.36 -5.15 11.57
CA TRP A 338 -11.42 -5.91 10.89
C TRP A 338 -12.36 -4.96 10.15
N LEU A 339 -12.60 -5.13 8.84
CA LEU A 339 -13.58 -4.34 8.05
C LEU A 339 -14.52 -5.20 7.19
#